data_AF-A0A0B6ZHI7-F1
#
_entry.id   AF-A0A0B6ZHI7-F1
#
_cell.length_a   1.000
_cell.length_b   1.000
_cell.length_c   1.000
_cell.angle_alpha   90.00
_cell.angle_beta   90.00
_cell.angle_gamma   90.00
#
_symmetry.space_group_name_H-M   'P 1'
#
loop_
_entity.id
_entity.type
_entity.pdbx_description
1 polymer ?
#
loop_
_entity_poly.entity_id
_entity_poly.type
_entity_poly.pdbx_seq_one_letter_code
_entity_poly.pdbx_strand_id
1 'polypeptide(L)'
;HGQKLVLLLRKEAEDVTSPDDMQTFRPAEFRWRIPHVTDDRWHHYAVNVDFQQENTDGGVRLYIDGKLLPIDKESFEIIDDWPLHKTKKVHTTKLVVGACWQGADNTFNHYYKGYMAGLFVLKGKTESERVIKCLNNCKENLDFHAISDMSSGTSVSFNSEMTEFTISSRSVEEVNRLMGQVAYVNARTYPTPGYRKLTVETSIICEGQTVVLPLMEKRILVEEQQEPVFVITGYSNLTRMVYEFEMGLRVFHDIHIFARSQPPEEFVDETDGQEDSDSVKAAKLAQKLSKSLLQQSTEPKDDEFMIDECHVKADPPLNLFIEHLSFPTHLMEKHGLEWTETNDGVVIRNADTIPNYENVIQNIHYYHNKPEELANRTLTLYCSSQNQRFTSTKFIERLVAVHQAASAPRAANAQSNS
;
A
#
# COMPACT_ATOMS: atom_id res chain seq x y z
N HIS A 1 3.75 -20.40 -30.12
CA HIS A 1 3.20 -19.03 -30.00
C HIS A 1 3.40 -18.39 -28.62
N GLY A 2 3.61 -19.14 -27.52
CA GLY A 2 3.77 -18.59 -26.16
C GLY A 2 5.16 -18.08 -25.78
N GLN A 3 5.86 -17.35 -26.66
CA GLN A 3 7.19 -16.78 -26.38
C GLN A 3 7.27 -15.28 -26.69
N LYS A 4 6.12 -14.62 -26.76
CA LYS A 4 6.04 -13.20 -27.13
C LYS A 4 5.18 -12.43 -26.13
N LEU A 5 5.67 -11.27 -25.71
CA LEU A 5 4.84 -10.23 -25.11
C LEU A 5 4.13 -9.49 -26.26
N VAL A 6 2.83 -9.29 -26.15
CA VAL A 6 2.01 -8.66 -27.21
C VAL A 6 1.21 -7.51 -26.62
N LEU A 7 1.33 -6.33 -27.23
CA LEU A 7 0.47 -5.18 -26.99
C LEU A 7 -0.32 -4.89 -28.26
N LEU A 8 -1.65 -4.94 -28.16
CA LEU A 8 -2.55 -4.48 -29.22
C LEU A 8 -3.15 -3.14 -28.81
N LEU A 9 -2.76 -2.09 -29.51
CA LEU A 9 -3.27 -0.73 -29.33
C LEU A 9 -3.68 -0.16 -30.69
N ARG A 10 -4.98 -0.18 -30.98
CA ARG A 10 -5.54 0.35 -32.22
C ARG A 10 -6.02 1.79 -32.04
N LYS A 11 -5.88 2.59 -33.09
CA LYS A 11 -6.45 3.95 -33.13
C LYS A 11 -7.98 3.87 -33.11
N GLU A 12 -8.59 4.72 -32.29
CA GLU A 12 -10.05 4.85 -32.26
C GLU A 12 -10.55 5.56 -33.52
N ALA A 13 -11.81 5.32 -33.88
CA ALA A 13 -12.47 6.05 -34.96
C ALA A 13 -12.46 7.58 -34.75
N GLU A 14 -12.44 8.02 -33.48
CA GLU A 14 -12.50 9.42 -33.08
C GLU A 14 -11.15 10.13 -33.22
N ASP A 15 -10.05 9.37 -33.24
CA ASP A 15 -8.69 9.91 -33.38
C ASP A 15 -8.28 10.09 -34.85
N VAL A 16 -9.18 9.78 -35.78
CA VAL A 16 -8.94 9.82 -37.23
C VAL A 16 -9.50 11.10 -37.83
N THR A 17 -8.66 11.87 -38.52
CA THR A 17 -8.98 13.22 -39.01
C THR A 17 -9.73 13.25 -40.34
N SER A 18 -9.60 12.21 -41.18
CA SER A 18 -10.25 12.14 -42.49
C SER A 18 -10.77 10.74 -42.82
N PRO A 19 -11.76 10.60 -43.72
CA PRO A 19 -12.22 9.30 -44.20
C PRO A 19 -11.15 8.47 -44.91
N ASP A 20 -10.13 9.11 -45.47
CA ASP A 20 -9.01 8.43 -46.12
C ASP A 20 -8.01 7.86 -45.09
N ASP A 21 -7.88 8.52 -43.94
CA ASP A 21 -7.06 8.01 -42.82
C ASP A 21 -7.66 6.74 -42.21
N MET A 22 -8.99 6.56 -42.27
CA MET A 22 -9.65 5.30 -41.93
C MET A 22 -9.24 4.16 -42.87
N GLN A 23 -8.72 4.51 -44.05
CA GLN A 23 -8.23 3.56 -45.04
C GLN A 23 -6.69 3.42 -45.05
N THR A 24 -6.02 3.81 -43.97
CA THR A 24 -4.56 3.71 -43.87
C THR A 24 -4.18 2.72 -42.77
N PHE A 25 -3.38 1.72 -43.13
CA PHE A 25 -2.74 0.83 -42.16
C PHE A 25 -1.80 1.63 -41.24
N ARG A 26 -1.94 1.43 -39.93
CA ARG A 26 -1.09 2.09 -38.91
C ARG A 26 -0.58 1.06 -37.90
N PRO A 27 0.58 1.30 -37.28
CA PRO A 27 1.09 0.45 -36.21
C PRO A 27 0.04 0.21 -35.13
N ALA A 28 -0.26 -1.07 -34.87
CA ALA A 28 -1.34 -1.44 -33.98
C ALA A 28 -0.96 -2.58 -33.04
N GLU A 29 -0.24 -3.59 -33.53
CA GLU A 29 0.17 -4.73 -32.73
C GLU A 29 1.69 -4.77 -32.62
N PHE A 30 2.18 -4.67 -31.38
CA PHE A 30 3.60 -4.64 -31.04
C PHE A 30 3.94 -5.94 -30.32
N ARG A 31 4.93 -6.67 -30.83
CA ARG A 31 5.27 -7.99 -30.28
C ARG A 31 6.77 -8.09 -30.03
N TRP A 32 7.12 -8.48 -28.81
CA TRP A 32 8.49 -8.66 -28.35
C TRP A 32 8.76 -10.13 -28.06
N ARG A 33 9.80 -10.69 -28.66
CA ARG A 33 10.37 -11.99 -28.32
C ARG A 33 11.50 -11.78 -27.31
N ILE A 34 11.19 -12.02 -26.04
CA ILE A 34 12.10 -11.77 -24.92
C ILE A 34 12.18 -13.01 -24.01
N PRO A 35 13.34 -13.28 -23.37
CA PRO A 35 13.47 -14.44 -22.48
C PRO A 35 12.62 -14.32 -21.21
N HIS A 36 12.39 -13.08 -20.73
CA HIS A 36 11.65 -12.77 -19.49
C HIS A 36 10.18 -13.22 -19.48
N VAL A 37 9.59 -13.57 -20.62
CA VAL A 37 8.21 -14.11 -20.64
C VAL A 37 8.13 -15.59 -20.27
N THR A 38 9.27 -16.30 -20.22
CA THR A 38 9.33 -17.76 -19.99
C THR A 38 10.38 -18.17 -18.96
N ASP A 39 10.88 -17.25 -18.14
CA ASP A 39 11.93 -17.54 -17.15
C ASP A 39 11.39 -17.79 -15.74
N ASP A 40 10.06 -17.93 -15.60
CA ASP A 40 9.35 -18.22 -14.35
C ASP A 40 9.67 -17.24 -13.19
N ARG A 41 10.00 -15.99 -13.53
CA ARG A 41 10.30 -14.92 -12.57
C ARG A 41 9.29 -13.78 -12.63
N TRP A 42 9.19 -13.04 -11.53
CA TRP A 42 8.46 -11.78 -11.50
C TRP A 42 9.25 -10.70 -12.24
N HIS A 43 8.55 -10.03 -13.15
CA HIS A 43 9.09 -8.93 -13.94
C HIS A 43 8.10 -7.77 -13.95
N HIS A 44 8.63 -6.55 -13.94
CA HIS A 44 7.84 -5.35 -14.14
C HIS A 44 8.00 -4.85 -15.58
N TYR A 45 6.90 -4.85 -16.32
CA TYR A 45 6.83 -4.38 -17.70
C TYR A 45 6.21 -2.99 -17.72
N ALA A 46 6.92 -2.00 -18.26
CA ALA A 46 6.36 -0.68 -18.56
C ALA A 46 6.44 -0.42 -20.06
N VAL A 47 5.32 -0.02 -20.68
CA VAL A 47 5.27 0.30 -22.11
C VAL A 47 4.79 1.73 -22.28
N ASN A 48 5.65 2.57 -22.84
CA ASN A 48 5.28 3.91 -23.27
C ASN A 48 4.96 3.88 -24.76
N VAL A 49 3.81 4.43 -25.15
CA VAL A 49 3.44 4.62 -26.55
C VAL A 49 3.22 6.10 -26.82
N ASP A 50 4.02 6.66 -27.71
CA ASP A 50 3.94 8.05 -28.17
C ASP A 50 4.01 8.10 -29.70
N PHE A 51 2.84 8.13 -30.34
CA PHE A 51 2.69 8.19 -31.79
C PHE A 51 3.19 9.52 -32.41
N GLN A 52 3.50 10.55 -31.61
CA GLN A 52 4.11 11.77 -32.15
C GLN A 52 5.61 11.60 -32.44
N GLN A 53 6.24 10.56 -31.89
CA GLN A 53 7.65 10.21 -32.07
C GLN A 53 7.83 9.01 -33.01
N GLU A 54 6.96 8.86 -34.02
CA GLU A 54 6.93 7.73 -34.98
C GLU A 54 8.23 7.53 -35.80
N ASN A 55 9.21 8.42 -35.72
CA ASN A 55 10.35 8.49 -36.64
C ASN A 55 11.40 7.35 -36.54
N THR A 56 11.29 6.40 -35.59
CA THR A 56 12.27 5.29 -35.49
C THR A 56 11.66 3.92 -35.20
N ASP A 57 10.66 3.79 -34.33
CA ASP A 57 10.16 2.48 -33.87
C ASP A 57 8.62 2.40 -33.66
N GLY A 58 7.84 3.15 -34.43
CA GLY A 58 6.37 3.21 -34.27
C GLY A 58 5.92 3.89 -32.96
N GLY A 59 6.83 4.60 -32.28
CA GLY A 59 6.55 5.38 -31.08
C GLY A 59 6.52 4.56 -29.78
N VAL A 60 6.92 3.29 -29.78
CA VAL A 60 6.81 2.41 -28.61
C VAL A 60 8.16 2.16 -27.93
N ARG A 61 8.18 2.27 -26.60
CA ARG A 61 9.34 1.96 -25.75
C ARG A 61 8.94 0.97 -24.66
N LEU A 62 9.59 -0.19 -24.63
CA LEU A 62 9.40 -1.23 -23.61
C LEU A 62 10.53 -1.14 -22.58
N TYR A 63 10.16 -1.10 -21.30
CA TYR A 63 11.08 -1.22 -20.18
C TYR A 63 10.77 -2.52 -19.42
N ILE A 64 11.83 -3.26 -19.06
CA ILE A 64 11.76 -4.46 -18.23
C ILE A 64 12.60 -4.19 -16.99
N ASP A 65 11.98 -4.28 -15.81
CA ASP A 65 12.63 -4.04 -14.52
C ASP A 65 13.40 -2.70 -14.49
N GLY A 66 12.77 -1.65 -15.02
CA GLY A 66 13.34 -0.29 -15.09
C GLY A 66 14.34 -0.05 -16.22
N LYS A 67 14.75 -1.08 -16.97
CA LYS A 67 15.72 -0.96 -18.08
C LYS A 67 15.00 -0.85 -19.41
N LEU A 68 15.35 0.16 -20.22
CA LEU A 68 14.88 0.25 -21.60
C LEU A 68 15.41 -0.94 -22.39
N LEU A 69 14.51 -1.67 -23.06
CA LEU A 69 14.88 -2.73 -23.98
C LEU A 69 15.21 -2.11 -25.35
N PRO A 70 16.46 -2.22 -25.83
CA PRO A 70 16.80 -1.79 -27.18
C PRO A 70 16.02 -2.60 -28.20
N ILE A 71 15.50 -1.93 -29.23
CA ILE A 71 14.76 -2.59 -30.29
C ILE A 71 15.74 -3.24 -31.25
N ASP A 72 15.58 -4.55 -31.43
CA ASP A 72 16.29 -5.34 -32.43
C ASP A 72 15.28 -5.98 -33.39
N LYS A 73 15.55 -5.92 -34.70
CA LYS A 73 14.64 -6.36 -35.76
C LYS A 73 14.32 -7.85 -35.72
N GLU A 74 15.17 -8.67 -35.09
CA GLU A 74 14.89 -10.09 -34.91
C GLU A 74 13.97 -10.37 -33.71
N SER A 75 13.98 -9.48 -32.72
CA SER A 75 13.27 -9.63 -31.45
C SER A 75 11.96 -8.82 -31.38
N PHE A 76 11.77 -7.84 -32.25
CA PHE A 76 10.61 -6.95 -32.26
C PHE A 76 9.93 -6.91 -33.62
N GLU A 77 8.61 -7.09 -33.62
CA GLU A 77 7.76 -6.97 -34.81
C GLU A 77 6.59 -6.02 -34.55
N ILE A 78 6.31 -5.18 -35.55
CA ILE A 78 5.13 -4.31 -35.62
C ILE A 78 4.22 -4.87 -36.71
N ILE A 79 2.94 -5.00 -36.40
CA ILE A 79 1.90 -5.33 -37.38
C ILE A 79 0.94 -4.16 -37.43
N ASP A 80 0.72 -3.67 -38.65
CA ASP A 80 -0.22 -2.60 -38.90
C ASP A 80 -1.64 -3.16 -39.01
N ASP A 81 -2.61 -2.41 -38.51
CA ASP A 81 -4.05 -2.71 -38.65
C ASP A 81 -4.81 -1.43 -39.00
N TRP A 82 -6.07 -1.60 -39.42
CA TRP A 82 -6.96 -0.47 -39.66
C TRP A 82 -7.40 0.16 -38.33
N PRO A 83 -7.65 1.48 -38.30
CA PRO A 83 -8.34 2.10 -37.19
C PRO A 83 -9.69 1.42 -36.91
N LEU A 84 -10.10 1.43 -35.65
CA LEU A 84 -11.38 0.85 -35.25
C LEU A 84 -12.53 1.56 -35.94
N HIS A 85 -13.48 0.81 -36.48
CA HIS A 85 -14.72 1.38 -37.02
C HIS A 85 -15.64 1.84 -35.88
N LYS A 86 -16.28 3.00 -36.08
CA LYS A 86 -17.29 3.50 -35.14
C LYS A 86 -18.45 2.53 -35.03
N THR A 87 -18.67 1.97 -33.84
CA THR A 87 -19.78 1.05 -33.56
C THR A 87 -20.82 1.71 -32.66
N LYS A 88 -22.10 1.51 -32.98
CA LYS A 88 -23.21 1.97 -32.12
C LYS A 88 -23.53 0.99 -30.99
N LYS A 89 -22.97 -0.23 -31.04
CA LYS A 89 -23.27 -1.33 -30.10
C LYS A 89 -22.31 -1.40 -28.91
N VAL A 90 -21.13 -0.79 -29.04
CA VAL A 90 -20.10 -0.75 -28.00
C VAL A 90 -19.73 0.70 -27.79
N HIS A 91 -20.15 1.27 -26.67
CA HIS A 91 -20.00 2.70 -26.41
C HIS A 91 -18.57 3.12 -26.03
N THR A 92 -17.72 2.16 -25.63
CA THR A 92 -16.31 2.40 -25.25
C THR A 92 -15.43 1.21 -25.61
N THR A 93 -14.19 1.46 -26.00
CA THR A 93 -13.21 0.41 -26.22
C THR A 93 -12.90 -0.32 -24.93
N LYS A 94 -12.85 -1.65 -25.03
CA LYS A 94 -12.61 -2.54 -23.91
C LYS A 94 -11.11 -2.85 -23.82
N LEU A 95 -10.53 -2.63 -22.65
CA LEU A 95 -9.24 -3.21 -22.30
C LEU A 95 -9.42 -4.70 -22.03
N VAL A 96 -8.61 -5.53 -22.68
CA VAL A 96 -8.55 -6.96 -22.43
C VAL A 96 -7.16 -7.30 -21.97
N VAL A 97 -7.07 -8.07 -20.89
CA VAL A 97 -5.81 -8.55 -20.32
C VAL A 97 -5.82 -10.07 -20.36
N GLY A 98 -4.74 -10.65 -20.85
CA GLY A 98 -4.55 -12.09 -20.82
C GLY A 98 -5.28 -12.91 -21.89
N ALA A 99 -5.86 -12.28 -22.90
CA ALA A 99 -6.34 -12.94 -24.11
C ALA A 99 -6.45 -11.94 -25.27
N CYS A 100 -6.49 -12.44 -26.50
CA CYS A 100 -6.74 -11.65 -27.70
C CYS A 100 -8.12 -12.01 -28.29
N TRP A 101 -8.93 -11.00 -28.61
CA TRP A 101 -10.23 -11.20 -29.24
C TRP A 101 -10.07 -11.43 -30.74
N GLN A 102 -10.51 -12.60 -31.23
CA GLN A 102 -10.52 -12.93 -32.65
C GLN A 102 -11.90 -12.63 -33.23
N GLY A 103 -12.03 -11.49 -33.91
CA GLY A 103 -13.31 -11.00 -34.44
C GLY A 103 -13.94 -11.91 -35.50
N ALA A 104 -13.13 -12.60 -36.31
CA ALA A 104 -13.61 -13.54 -37.33
C ALA A 104 -14.32 -14.76 -36.71
N ASP A 105 -13.75 -15.29 -35.63
CA ASP A 105 -14.24 -16.51 -34.96
C ASP A 105 -15.17 -16.20 -33.78
N ASN A 106 -15.33 -14.91 -33.44
CA ASN A 106 -16.14 -14.43 -32.31
C ASN A 106 -15.76 -15.11 -30.98
N THR A 107 -14.45 -15.37 -30.78
CA THR A 107 -13.90 -16.04 -29.60
C THR A 107 -12.61 -15.38 -29.12
N PHE A 108 -12.26 -15.61 -27.85
CA PHE A 108 -10.94 -15.25 -27.33
C PHE A 108 -9.93 -16.37 -27.59
N ASN A 109 -8.69 -15.99 -27.89
CA ASN A 109 -7.57 -16.89 -28.11
C ASN A 109 -6.28 -16.33 -27.48
N HIS A 110 -5.17 -17.07 -27.55
CA HIS A 110 -3.87 -16.69 -26.99
C HIS A 110 -3.92 -16.36 -25.49
N TYR A 111 -4.61 -17.21 -24.74
CA TYR A 111 -4.78 -17.03 -23.30
C TYR A 111 -3.42 -17.00 -22.58
N TYR A 112 -3.25 -15.98 -21.76
CA TYR A 112 -2.14 -15.83 -20.83
C TYR A 112 -2.23 -16.91 -19.75
N LYS A 113 -1.06 -17.47 -19.41
CA LYS A 113 -0.89 -18.45 -18.35
C LYS A 113 0.20 -17.94 -17.42
N GLY A 114 -0.19 -17.42 -16.26
CA GLY A 114 0.71 -16.85 -15.28
C GLY A 114 -0.06 -16.02 -14.25
N TYR A 115 0.68 -15.28 -13.45
CA TYR A 115 0.14 -14.41 -12.41
C TYR A 115 0.50 -12.96 -12.72
N MET A 116 -0.47 -12.06 -12.52
CA MET A 116 -0.27 -10.62 -12.65
C MET A 116 -0.61 -9.98 -11.30
N ALA A 117 0.37 -9.32 -10.69
CA ALA A 117 0.18 -8.68 -9.39
C ALA A 117 -0.51 -7.31 -9.49
N GLY A 118 -0.37 -6.62 -10.61
CA GLY A 118 -1.00 -5.31 -10.82
C GLY A 118 -0.89 -4.84 -12.27
N LEU A 119 -1.82 -3.95 -12.65
CA LEU A 119 -1.84 -3.28 -13.94
C LEU A 119 -2.25 -1.83 -13.74
N PHE A 120 -1.43 -0.91 -14.24
CA PHE A 120 -1.70 0.52 -14.24
C PHE A 120 -1.71 1.01 -15.68
N VAL A 121 -2.70 1.84 -16.04
CA VAL A 121 -2.84 2.41 -17.38
C VAL A 121 -3.00 3.91 -17.25
N LEU A 122 -2.06 4.66 -17.85
CA LEU A 122 -2.11 6.12 -17.92
C LEU A 122 -2.55 6.53 -19.33
N LYS A 123 -3.77 7.05 -19.48
CA LYS A 123 -4.30 7.50 -20.77
C LYS A 123 -3.86 8.94 -21.08
N GLY A 124 -3.36 9.16 -22.29
CA GLY A 124 -3.03 10.49 -22.83
C GLY A 124 -1.72 11.10 -22.33
N LYS A 125 -0.94 10.36 -21.53
CA LYS A 125 0.40 10.75 -21.06
C LYS A 125 1.31 9.52 -21.04
N THR A 126 2.61 9.76 -21.12
CA THR A 126 3.63 8.73 -20.88
C THR A 126 4.42 9.07 -19.63
N GLU A 127 4.94 8.06 -18.95
CA GLU A 127 5.81 8.27 -17.79
C GLU A 127 7.25 8.52 -18.22
N SER A 128 7.99 9.29 -17.42
CA SER A 128 9.42 9.49 -17.67
C SER A 128 10.23 8.23 -17.35
N GLU A 129 11.35 8.02 -18.05
CA GLU A 129 12.27 6.91 -17.78
C GLU A 129 12.72 6.90 -16.30
N ARG A 130 12.89 8.08 -15.71
CA ARG A 130 13.21 8.26 -14.29
C ARG A 130 12.12 7.70 -13.37
N VAL A 131 10.85 7.99 -13.64
CA VAL A 131 9.73 7.46 -12.83
C VAL A 131 9.64 5.95 -12.99
N ILE A 132 9.79 5.44 -14.21
CA ILE A 132 9.80 3.99 -14.49
C ILE A 132 10.93 3.28 -13.76
N LYS A 133 12.12 3.87 -13.69
CA LYS A 133 13.24 3.38 -12.87
C LYS A 133 12.88 3.42 -11.39
N CYS A 134 12.38 4.54 -10.88
CA CYS A 134 11.98 4.70 -9.48
C CYS A 134 10.96 3.64 -9.01
N LEU A 135 9.96 3.32 -9.83
CA LEU A 135 8.97 2.27 -9.53
C LEU A 135 9.60 0.88 -9.33
N ASN A 136 10.69 0.62 -10.03
CA ASN A 136 11.41 -0.67 -10.00
C ASN A 136 12.58 -0.69 -9.03
N ASN A 137 12.95 0.47 -8.50
CA ASN A 137 14.14 0.64 -7.70
C ASN A 137 13.82 0.75 -6.23
N CYS A 138 14.85 0.53 -5.43
CA CYS A 138 14.76 0.68 -4.00
C CYS A 138 14.26 2.08 -3.64
N LYS A 139 13.47 2.14 -2.56
CA LYS A 139 13.06 3.40 -1.90
C LYS A 139 14.26 4.21 -1.41
N GLU A 140 15.48 3.73 -1.56
CA GLU A 140 16.72 4.40 -1.23
C GLU A 140 17.59 4.44 -2.50
N ASN A 141 17.98 5.63 -2.95
CA ASN A 141 18.75 5.83 -4.18
C ASN A 141 19.58 7.13 -4.16
N LEU A 142 20.43 7.27 -5.19
CA LEU A 142 21.08 8.51 -5.56
C LEU A 142 20.26 9.19 -6.63
N ASP A 143 19.89 10.42 -6.33
CA ASP A 143 19.05 11.26 -7.16
C ASP A 143 19.88 12.37 -7.81
N PHE A 144 19.63 12.59 -9.09
CA PHE A 144 20.28 13.60 -9.89
C PHE A 144 19.24 14.40 -10.66
N HIS A 145 19.03 15.66 -10.26
CA HIS A 145 18.05 16.55 -10.85
C HIS A 145 18.61 17.46 -11.96
N ALA A 146 19.93 17.40 -12.20
CA ALA A 146 20.66 18.35 -13.07
C ALA A 146 20.67 17.97 -14.57
N ILE A 147 19.91 16.95 -14.98
CA ILE A 147 19.99 16.38 -16.35
C ILE A 147 19.61 17.42 -17.41
N SER A 148 18.63 18.28 -17.14
CA SER A 148 18.19 19.33 -18.07
C SER A 148 19.21 20.44 -18.29
N ASP A 149 20.13 20.59 -17.34
CA ASP A 149 21.03 21.75 -17.25
C ASP A 149 22.45 21.38 -17.69
N MET A 150 22.63 20.25 -18.36
CA MET A 150 23.94 19.77 -18.80
C MET A 150 24.44 20.53 -20.03
N SER A 151 25.70 20.95 -19.97
CA SER A 151 26.42 21.52 -21.11
C SER A 151 26.63 20.50 -22.24
N SER A 152 26.72 21.00 -23.49
CA SER A 152 27.01 20.18 -24.66
C SER A 152 28.32 19.39 -24.48
N GLY A 153 28.26 18.08 -24.71
CA GLY A 153 29.41 17.17 -24.53
C GLY A 153 29.54 16.57 -23.13
N THR A 154 28.60 16.84 -22.23
CA THR A 154 28.47 16.16 -20.95
C THR A 154 27.41 15.06 -21.03
N SER A 155 27.69 13.89 -20.48
CA SER A 155 26.74 12.79 -20.37
C SER A 155 26.72 12.22 -18.96
N VAL A 156 25.55 11.74 -18.55
CA VAL A 156 25.35 11.07 -17.27
C VAL A 156 24.65 9.75 -17.52
N SER A 157 25.18 8.68 -16.94
CA SER A 157 24.56 7.35 -16.94
C SER A 157 24.29 6.90 -15.51
N PHE A 158 23.31 6.01 -15.34
CA PHE A 158 22.90 5.44 -14.05
C PHE A 158 22.88 3.94 -14.15
N ASN A 159 23.20 3.25 -13.06
CA ASN A 159 22.91 1.82 -12.94
C ASN A 159 21.41 1.58 -12.80
N SER A 160 20.98 0.31 -12.89
CA SER A 160 19.56 0.00 -12.81
C SER A 160 18.92 0.37 -11.50
N GLU A 161 19.62 0.18 -10.38
CA GLU A 161 19.10 0.41 -9.03
C GLU A 161 19.11 1.89 -8.60
N MET A 162 19.64 2.78 -9.45
CA MET A 162 19.92 4.19 -9.12
C MET A 162 20.81 4.36 -7.87
N THR A 163 21.69 3.41 -7.61
CA THR A 163 22.69 3.45 -6.51
C THR A 163 24.07 3.91 -7.01
N GLU A 164 24.25 3.99 -8.32
CA GLU A 164 25.49 4.43 -8.97
C GLU A 164 25.16 5.31 -10.18
N PHE A 165 25.93 6.37 -10.37
CA PHE A 165 25.90 7.20 -11.57
C PHE A 165 27.33 7.52 -12.03
N THR A 166 27.49 7.74 -13.33
CA THR A 166 28.76 8.14 -13.94
C THR A 166 28.56 9.44 -14.70
N ILE A 167 29.36 10.47 -14.38
CA ILE A 167 29.40 11.74 -15.09
C ILE A 167 30.62 11.74 -16.02
N SER A 168 30.40 11.94 -17.31
CA SER A 168 31.46 12.13 -18.31
C SER A 168 31.37 13.54 -18.89
N SER A 169 32.38 14.37 -18.68
CA SER A 169 32.45 15.73 -19.22
C SER A 169 33.88 16.10 -19.61
N ARG A 170 34.02 17.15 -20.43
CA ARG A 170 35.31 17.75 -20.81
C ARG A 170 35.74 18.91 -19.92
N SER A 171 34.86 19.42 -19.05
CA SER A 171 35.14 20.54 -18.14
C SER A 171 35.07 20.08 -16.69
N VAL A 172 36.12 20.40 -15.93
CA VAL A 172 36.19 20.10 -14.49
C VAL A 172 35.18 20.94 -13.72
N GLU A 173 34.94 22.18 -14.16
CA GLU A 173 33.96 23.09 -13.58
C GLU A 173 32.55 22.51 -13.68
N GLU A 174 32.22 21.91 -14.82
CA GLU A 174 30.94 21.25 -15.03
C GLU A 174 30.79 20.00 -14.16
N VAL A 175 31.82 19.15 -14.07
CA VAL A 175 31.78 17.97 -13.18
C VAL A 175 31.56 18.40 -11.74
N ASN A 176 32.26 19.43 -11.26
CA ASN A 176 32.10 19.96 -9.91
C ASN A 176 30.67 20.48 -9.67
N ARG A 177 30.12 21.22 -10.64
CA ARG A 177 28.75 21.73 -10.56
C ARG A 177 27.73 20.61 -10.48
N LEU A 178 27.84 19.61 -11.36
CA LEU A 178 26.91 18.48 -11.43
C LEU A 178 27.02 17.59 -10.19
N MET A 179 28.25 17.29 -9.73
CA MET A 179 28.48 16.50 -8.51
C MET A 179 27.85 17.15 -7.27
N GLY A 180 27.84 18.49 -7.21
CA GLY A 180 27.18 19.25 -6.14
C GLY A 180 25.65 19.16 -6.13
N GLN A 181 25.03 18.66 -7.20
CA GLN A 181 23.57 18.50 -7.31
C GLN A 181 23.09 17.08 -7.06
N VAL A 182 24.00 16.15 -6.74
CA VAL A 182 23.67 14.76 -6.42
C VAL A 182 23.08 14.73 -5.00
N ALA A 183 21.87 14.21 -4.88
CA ALA A 183 21.19 14.01 -3.62
C ALA A 183 21.12 12.53 -3.27
N TYR A 184 21.21 12.21 -1.99
CA TYR A 184 20.79 10.92 -1.48
C TYR A 184 19.31 11.03 -1.09
N VAL A 185 18.48 10.11 -1.58
CA VAL A 185 17.04 10.12 -1.33
C VAL A 185 16.62 8.80 -0.71
N ASN A 186 15.91 8.88 0.41
CA ASN A 186 15.23 7.76 1.02
C ASN A 186 13.73 8.10 1.15
N ALA A 187 12.91 7.46 0.32
CA ALA A 187 11.47 7.64 0.23
C ALA A 187 10.68 6.77 1.23
N ARG A 188 11.34 6.11 2.19
CA ARG A 188 10.65 5.38 3.27
C ARG A 188 10.23 6.38 4.35
N THR A 189 8.98 6.31 4.79
CA THR A 189 8.45 7.02 5.95
C THR A 189 9.24 6.69 7.23
N TYR A 190 9.64 5.42 7.36
CA TYR A 190 10.47 4.91 8.46
C TYR A 190 11.74 4.24 7.89
N PRO A 191 12.76 5.04 7.51
CA PRO A 191 13.99 4.52 6.92
C PRO A 191 14.79 3.70 7.92
N THR A 192 15.59 2.74 7.44
CA THR A 192 16.47 1.96 8.31
C THR A 192 17.66 2.83 8.76
N PRO A 193 17.84 3.08 10.06
CA PRO A 193 18.91 3.93 10.55
C PRO A 193 20.29 3.34 10.26
N GLY A 194 21.30 4.21 10.29
CA GLY A 194 22.70 3.83 10.20
C GLY A 194 23.45 4.46 9.02
N TYR A 195 24.69 4.04 8.86
CA TYR A 195 25.59 4.63 7.88
C TYR A 195 25.42 4.01 6.49
N ARG A 196 25.36 4.87 5.47
CA ARG A 196 25.52 4.51 4.07
C ARG A 196 26.88 4.96 3.58
N LYS A 197 27.67 4.02 3.08
CA LYS A 197 28.97 4.30 2.50
C LYS A 197 28.77 4.77 1.06
N LEU A 198 29.28 5.94 0.74
CA LEU A 198 29.38 6.46 -0.62
C LEU A 198 30.83 6.48 -1.05
N THR A 199 31.09 6.01 -2.25
CA THR A 199 32.40 5.94 -2.87
C THR A 199 32.38 6.76 -4.15
N VAL A 200 33.37 7.62 -4.33
CA VAL A 200 33.53 8.41 -5.55
C VAL A 200 34.85 8.03 -6.18
N GLU A 201 34.75 7.41 -7.34
CA GLU A 201 35.87 7.08 -8.21
C GLU A 201 35.98 8.14 -9.30
N THR A 202 37.20 8.57 -9.61
CA THR A 202 37.42 9.59 -10.64
C THR A 202 38.59 9.17 -11.51
N SER A 203 38.36 9.17 -12.82
CA SER A 203 39.41 8.95 -13.82
C SER A 203 39.47 10.14 -14.76
N ILE A 204 40.67 10.58 -15.09
CA ILE A 204 40.95 11.68 -16.00
C ILE A 204 41.67 11.12 -17.21
N ILE A 205 41.21 11.44 -18.42
CA ILE A 205 41.87 11.06 -19.66
C ILE A 205 42.61 12.28 -20.20
N CYS A 206 43.94 12.24 -20.17
CA CYS A 206 44.83 13.28 -20.68
C CYS A 206 45.65 12.70 -21.84
N GLU A 207 45.46 13.22 -23.06
CA GLU A 207 46.25 12.83 -24.25
C GLU A 207 46.29 11.30 -24.49
N GLY A 208 45.19 10.60 -24.17
CA GLY A 208 45.06 9.15 -24.32
C GLY A 208 45.58 8.33 -23.12
N GLN A 209 46.16 8.96 -22.10
CA GLN A 209 46.52 8.32 -20.85
C GLN A 209 45.42 8.50 -19.80
N THR A 210 45.04 7.41 -19.13
CA THR A 210 44.06 7.43 -18.04
C THR A 210 44.78 7.52 -16.70
N VAL A 211 44.50 8.59 -15.95
CA VAL A 211 44.95 8.78 -14.57
C VAL A 211 43.77 8.55 -13.64
N VAL A 212 43.90 7.57 -12.74
CA VAL A 212 42.90 7.30 -11.70
C VAL A 212 43.26 8.07 -10.43
N LEU A 213 42.33 8.88 -9.94
CA LEU A 213 42.50 9.63 -8.69
C LEU A 213 42.24 8.73 -7.47
N PRO A 214 42.74 9.11 -6.28
CA PRO A 214 42.45 8.38 -5.06
C PRO A 214 40.95 8.27 -4.79
N LEU A 215 40.51 7.09 -4.36
CA LEU A 215 39.13 6.84 -3.97
C LEU A 215 38.72 7.80 -2.85
N MET A 216 37.63 8.54 -3.04
CA MET A 216 37.03 9.35 -1.99
C MET A 216 35.88 8.57 -1.35
N GLU A 217 35.94 8.43 -0.02
CA GLU A 217 34.87 7.82 0.76
C GLU A 217 34.10 8.89 1.55
N LYS A 218 32.78 8.85 1.48
CA LYS A 218 31.87 9.64 2.29
C LYS A 218 30.89 8.72 3.00
N ARG A 219 30.35 9.18 4.14
CA ARG A 219 29.29 8.46 4.85
C ARG A 219 28.09 9.37 5.02
N ILE A 220 26.91 8.83 4.75
CA ILE A 220 25.64 9.46 5.08
C ILE A 220 25.10 8.76 6.31
N LEU A 221 24.76 9.52 7.35
CA LEU A 221 24.05 9.00 8.50
C LEU A 221 22.55 9.14 8.25
N VAL A 222 21.86 8.02 8.17
CA VAL A 222 20.40 7.98 8.23
C VAL A 222 20.03 7.93 9.71
N GLU A 223 19.46 9.01 10.22
CA GLU A 223 19.03 9.08 11.61
C GLU A 223 17.84 8.17 11.86
N GLU A 224 17.75 7.69 13.10
CA GLU A 224 16.61 6.91 13.56
C GLU A 224 15.37 7.81 13.63
N GLN A 225 14.34 7.47 12.84
CA GLN A 225 13.05 8.11 12.96
C GLN A 225 12.32 7.55 14.18
N GLN A 226 11.59 8.42 14.89
CA GLN A 226 10.78 8.00 16.01
C GLN A 226 9.69 7.04 15.52
N GLU A 227 9.62 5.85 16.15
CA GLU A 227 8.59 4.88 15.85
C GLU A 227 7.22 5.41 16.27
N PRO A 228 6.15 5.12 15.51
CA PRO A 228 4.85 5.61 15.82
C PRO A 228 4.28 4.89 17.05
N VAL A 229 3.70 5.66 17.95
CA VAL A 229 2.86 5.16 19.03
C VAL A 229 1.55 4.67 18.42
N PHE A 230 1.41 3.35 18.27
CA PHE A 230 0.22 2.69 17.73
C PHE A 230 -0.61 2.08 18.86
N VAL A 231 -1.75 2.68 19.18
CA VAL A 231 -2.51 2.36 20.41
C VAL A 231 -3.99 2.19 20.09
N ILE A 232 -4.59 1.15 20.66
CA ILE A 232 -6.03 0.96 20.71
C ILE A 232 -6.51 1.31 22.13
N THR A 233 -7.47 2.21 22.22
CA THR A 233 -8.12 2.64 23.46
C THR A 233 -9.62 2.42 23.37
N GLY A 234 -10.32 2.40 24.51
CA GLY A 234 -11.77 2.23 24.56
C GLY A 234 -12.24 1.82 25.95
N TYR A 235 -13.55 1.71 26.14
CA TYR A 235 -14.12 1.15 27.36
C TYR A 235 -14.20 -0.37 27.24
N SER A 236 -13.57 -1.07 28.19
CA SER A 236 -13.62 -2.53 28.26
C SER A 236 -14.52 -3.01 29.38
N ASN A 237 -14.92 -4.28 29.30
CA ASN A 237 -15.74 -5.02 30.26
C ASN A 237 -17.24 -4.74 30.07
N LEU A 238 -17.82 -5.38 29.06
CA LEU A 238 -19.26 -5.39 28.82
C LEU A 238 -19.97 -6.38 29.75
N THR A 239 -20.58 -5.83 30.80
CA THR A 239 -21.58 -6.53 31.61
C THR A 239 -22.97 -6.24 31.03
N ARG A 240 -23.68 -7.27 30.57
CA ARG A 240 -24.96 -7.13 29.85
C ARG A 240 -25.97 -8.19 30.26
N MET A 241 -27.23 -7.97 29.95
CA MET A 241 -28.32 -8.91 30.23
C MET A 241 -28.26 -10.08 29.25
N VAL A 242 -28.66 -11.28 29.68
CA VAL A 242 -28.67 -12.52 28.88
C VAL A 242 -29.28 -12.31 27.48
N TYR A 243 -30.45 -11.68 27.38
CA TYR A 243 -31.14 -11.47 26.10
C TYR A 243 -30.35 -10.62 25.09
N GLU A 244 -29.43 -9.76 25.55
CA GLU A 244 -28.60 -8.92 24.66
C GLU A 244 -27.56 -9.75 23.89
N PHE A 245 -27.09 -10.85 24.49
CA PHE A 245 -26.17 -11.78 23.84
C PHE A 245 -26.86 -12.61 22.75
N GLU A 246 -28.16 -12.90 22.90
CA GLU A 246 -28.95 -13.59 21.87
C GLU A 246 -29.22 -12.68 20.67
N MET A 247 -29.36 -11.37 20.91
CA MET A 247 -29.60 -10.35 19.88
C MET A 247 -28.33 -9.89 19.15
N GLY A 248 -27.15 -10.19 19.70
CA GLY A 248 -25.86 -9.78 19.16
C GLY A 248 -25.38 -8.50 19.82
N LEU A 249 -24.30 -8.62 20.60
CA LEU A 249 -23.68 -7.51 21.29
C LEU A 249 -22.54 -6.94 20.46
N ARG A 250 -22.54 -5.63 20.19
CA ARG A 250 -21.35 -4.96 19.63
C ARG A 250 -20.25 -4.96 20.67
N VAL A 251 -19.16 -5.67 20.42
CA VAL A 251 -18.13 -5.92 21.44
C VAL A 251 -17.02 -4.87 21.46
N PHE A 252 -16.85 -4.11 20.38
CA PHE A 252 -15.81 -3.08 20.27
C PHE A 252 -16.39 -1.69 19.96
N HIS A 253 -17.62 -1.40 20.39
CA HIS A 253 -18.34 -0.20 19.94
C HIS A 253 -17.68 1.15 20.30
N ASP A 254 -16.86 1.19 21.35
CA ASP A 254 -16.19 2.41 21.86
C ASP A 254 -14.68 2.40 21.61
N ILE A 255 -14.17 1.55 20.70
CA ILE A 255 -12.74 1.58 20.43
C ILE A 255 -12.36 2.82 19.63
N HIS A 256 -11.16 3.31 19.91
CA HIS A 256 -10.47 4.31 19.13
C HIS A 256 -9.02 3.87 18.91
N ILE A 257 -8.59 3.93 17.65
CA ILE A 257 -7.27 3.54 17.20
C ILE A 257 -6.50 4.81 16.83
N PHE A 258 -5.29 4.96 17.36
CA PHE A 258 -4.43 6.11 17.10
C PHE A 258 -3.03 5.64 16.70
N ALA A 259 -2.42 6.35 15.75
CA ALA A 259 -1.02 6.21 15.39
C ALA A 259 -0.39 7.60 15.32
N ARG A 260 0.71 7.82 16.06
CA ARG A 260 1.43 9.12 16.03
C ARG A 260 2.94 8.92 16.09
N SER A 261 3.67 9.59 15.21
CA SER A 261 5.14 9.49 15.12
C SER A 261 5.91 10.13 16.29
N GLN A 262 5.24 10.88 17.18
CA GLN A 262 5.86 11.47 18.36
C GLN A 262 5.17 10.94 19.64
N PRO A 263 5.93 10.40 20.61
CA PRO A 263 5.41 10.26 21.96
C PRO A 263 5.06 11.67 22.49
N PRO A 264 3.97 11.83 23.25
CA PRO A 264 3.71 13.09 23.94
C PRO A 264 4.93 13.40 24.81
N GLU A 265 5.49 14.61 24.68
CA GLU A 265 6.59 15.06 25.55
C GLU A 265 6.24 14.71 27.00
N GLU A 266 7.10 13.94 27.65
CA GLU A 266 6.98 13.70 29.09
C GLU A 266 7.03 15.06 29.78
N PHE A 267 5.87 15.56 30.19
CA PHE A 267 5.83 16.65 31.15
C PHE A 267 6.44 16.11 32.44
N VAL A 268 7.72 16.45 32.65
CA VAL A 268 8.41 16.25 33.93
C VAL A 268 7.65 17.09 34.95
N ASP A 269 6.71 16.46 35.66
CA ASP A 269 5.96 17.11 36.73
C ASP A 269 6.89 17.19 37.94
N GLU A 270 7.56 18.32 38.11
CA GLU A 270 8.13 18.74 39.40
C GLU A 270 6.97 19.01 40.37
N THR A 271 6.34 17.97 40.91
CA THR A 271 5.47 18.11 42.08
C THR A 271 5.73 17.02 43.12
N ASP A 272 6.03 17.51 44.32
CA ASP A 272 6.47 16.80 45.52
C ASP A 272 5.57 15.62 45.95
N GLY A 273 6.22 14.52 46.34
CA GLY A 273 6.05 14.01 47.71
C GLY A 273 4.84 13.14 48.08
N GLN A 274 4.22 12.37 47.17
CA GLN A 274 3.27 11.33 47.59
C GLN A 274 3.41 10.02 46.78
N GLU A 275 3.71 8.91 47.48
CA GLU A 275 3.77 7.56 46.92
C GLU A 275 2.35 7.02 46.62
N ASP A 276 1.82 7.37 45.45
CA ASP A 276 0.65 6.68 44.86
C ASP A 276 1.08 5.39 44.13
N SER A 277 0.24 4.34 44.18
CA SER A 277 0.49 3.05 43.51
C SER A 277 0.44 3.15 41.97
N ASP A 278 1.17 2.27 41.28
CA ASP A 278 1.36 2.30 39.82
C ASP A 278 0.06 2.32 39.01
N SER A 279 -1.01 1.69 39.52
CA SER A 279 -2.33 1.69 38.89
C SER A 279 -3.03 3.06 38.90
N VAL A 280 -2.81 3.87 39.94
CA VAL A 280 -3.42 5.20 40.10
C VAL A 280 -2.67 6.23 39.26
N LYS A 281 -1.34 6.06 39.13
CA LYS A 281 -0.50 6.86 38.22
C LYS A 281 -0.90 6.63 36.76
N ALA A 282 -1.10 5.39 36.34
CA ALA A 282 -1.56 5.04 35.00
C ALA A 282 -2.95 5.62 34.66
N ALA A 283 -3.89 5.58 35.62
CA ALA A 283 -5.23 6.15 35.44
C ALA A 283 -5.23 7.69 35.36
N LYS A 284 -4.43 8.37 36.20
CA LYS A 284 -4.24 9.83 36.14
C LYS A 284 -3.56 10.26 34.83
N LEU A 285 -2.60 9.47 34.33
CA LEU A 285 -1.93 9.70 33.05
C LEU A 285 -2.92 9.58 31.88
N ALA A 286 -3.74 8.52 31.84
CA ALA A 286 -4.76 8.31 30.81
C ALA A 286 -5.83 9.44 30.79
N GLN A 287 -6.23 9.93 31.97
CA GLN A 287 -7.19 11.03 32.10
C GLN A 287 -6.61 12.41 31.76
N LYS A 288 -5.30 12.64 31.96
CA LYS A 288 -4.60 13.85 31.49
C LYS A 288 -4.36 13.81 29.97
N LEU A 289 -4.02 12.64 29.42
CA LEU A 289 -3.90 12.38 27.97
C LEU A 289 -5.19 12.70 27.23
N SER A 290 -6.35 12.23 27.73
CA SER A 290 -7.64 12.52 27.11
C SER A 290 -7.97 14.01 27.07
N LYS A 291 -7.51 14.79 28.06
CA LYS A 291 -7.75 16.23 28.13
C LYS A 291 -6.82 17.05 27.22
N SER A 292 -5.57 16.60 27.04
CA SER A 292 -4.61 17.21 26.11
C SER A 292 -4.94 16.90 24.64
N LEU A 293 -5.55 15.74 24.38
CA LEU A 293 -5.97 15.30 23.04
C LEU A 293 -7.08 16.15 22.40
N LEU A 294 -7.91 16.83 23.20
CA LEU A 294 -8.94 17.75 22.68
C LEU A 294 -8.41 19.13 22.26
N GLN A 295 -7.17 19.49 22.62
CA GLN A 295 -6.67 20.86 22.46
C GLN A 295 -5.56 21.03 21.41
N GLN A 296 -5.08 19.94 20.81
CA GLN A 296 -4.13 19.96 19.68
C GLN A 296 -4.70 19.14 18.51
N SER A 297 -5.72 19.70 17.85
CA SER A 297 -6.25 19.21 16.58
C SER A 297 -5.97 20.24 15.48
N THR A 298 -4.70 20.53 15.20
CA THR A 298 -4.31 21.29 14.01
C THR A 298 -2.90 20.89 13.62
N GLU A 299 -2.79 19.87 12.78
CA GLU A 299 -1.82 19.68 11.67
C GLU A 299 -1.96 18.22 11.19
N PRO A 300 -2.63 17.96 10.04
CA PRO A 300 -2.84 16.61 9.54
C PRO A 300 -1.55 16.10 8.87
N LYS A 301 -0.83 15.24 9.57
CA LYS A 301 0.21 14.36 9.00
C LYS A 301 -0.14 12.88 9.18
N ASP A 302 -1.42 12.58 9.43
CA ASP A 302 -1.94 11.22 9.66
C ASP A 302 -2.34 10.48 8.37
N ASP A 303 -2.23 11.11 7.20
CA ASP A 303 -2.64 10.50 5.92
C ASP A 303 -1.75 9.32 5.45
N GLU A 304 -0.68 8.97 6.18
CA GLU A 304 0.28 7.93 5.77
C GLU A 304 0.24 6.65 6.63
N PHE A 305 -0.44 6.64 7.78
CA PHE A 305 -0.49 5.45 8.63
C PHE A 305 -1.70 4.56 8.31
N MET A 306 -1.44 3.50 7.54
CA MET A 306 -2.46 2.52 7.11
C MET A 306 -2.35 1.24 7.95
N ILE A 307 -3.48 0.64 8.30
CA ILE A 307 -3.56 -0.66 8.97
C ILE A 307 -3.59 -1.74 7.91
N ASP A 308 -2.80 -2.80 8.06
CA ASP A 308 -2.72 -3.91 7.11
C ASP A 308 -3.45 -5.18 7.56
N GLU A 309 -3.53 -5.41 8.86
CA GLU A 309 -4.14 -6.58 9.45
C GLU A 309 -4.65 -6.27 10.87
N CYS A 310 -5.85 -6.75 11.21
CA CYS A 310 -6.37 -6.73 12.58
C CYS A 310 -6.81 -8.13 13.01
N HIS A 311 -6.50 -8.48 14.25
CA HIS A 311 -6.83 -9.75 14.86
C HIS A 311 -7.83 -9.53 15.99
N VAL A 312 -8.94 -10.26 15.95
CA VAL A 312 -9.84 -10.43 17.08
C VAL A 312 -9.74 -11.88 17.52
N LYS A 313 -9.16 -12.11 18.70
CA LYS A 313 -8.95 -13.45 19.25
C LYS A 313 -9.85 -13.74 20.43
N ALA A 314 -10.52 -14.89 20.42
CA ALA A 314 -11.31 -15.36 21.54
C ALA A 314 -10.46 -16.25 22.47
N ASP A 315 -10.56 -16.00 23.77
CA ASP A 315 -9.96 -16.85 24.81
C ASP A 315 -11.03 -17.23 25.86
N PRO A 316 -11.38 -18.53 26.00
CA PRO A 316 -10.97 -19.65 25.15
C PRO A 316 -11.54 -19.54 23.72
N PRO A 317 -11.07 -20.38 22.76
CA PRO A 317 -11.61 -20.42 21.40
C PRO A 317 -13.14 -20.59 21.38
N LEU A 318 -13.78 -19.98 20.40
CA LEU A 318 -15.22 -19.97 20.20
C LEU A 318 -15.76 -21.39 19.99
N ASN A 319 -16.79 -21.72 20.74
CA ASN A 319 -17.61 -22.90 20.51
C ASN A 319 -18.70 -22.59 19.47
N LEU A 320 -18.40 -22.80 18.20
CA LEU A 320 -19.26 -22.44 17.06
C LEU A 320 -20.67 -23.08 17.08
N PHE A 321 -20.93 -24.05 17.96
CA PHE A 321 -22.28 -24.60 18.17
C PHE A 321 -23.19 -23.69 19.02
N ILE A 322 -22.62 -22.86 19.88
CA ILE A 322 -23.36 -22.02 20.84
C ILE A 322 -23.01 -20.54 20.75
N GLU A 323 -21.87 -20.17 20.15
CA GLU A 323 -21.43 -18.78 20.02
C GLU A 323 -20.74 -18.54 18.69
N HIS A 324 -20.81 -17.30 18.19
CA HIS A 324 -20.07 -16.88 17.01
C HIS A 324 -19.90 -15.37 16.98
N LEU A 325 -19.03 -14.90 16.09
CA LEU A 325 -18.89 -13.50 15.75
C LEU A 325 -19.62 -13.24 14.42
N SER A 326 -20.25 -12.09 14.30
CA SER A 326 -20.83 -11.58 13.06
C SER A 326 -20.12 -10.30 12.66
N PHE A 327 -19.89 -10.16 11.35
CA PHE A 327 -19.05 -9.13 10.76
C PHE A 327 -19.85 -8.25 9.78
N PRO A 328 -19.52 -6.96 9.67
CA PRO A 328 -20.18 -6.07 8.71
C PRO A 328 -19.64 -6.30 7.29
N THR A 329 -19.99 -7.43 6.67
CA THR A 329 -19.44 -7.88 5.37
C THR A 329 -19.55 -6.83 4.28
N HIS A 330 -20.67 -6.09 4.20
CA HIS A 330 -20.84 -4.99 3.24
C HIS A 330 -19.80 -3.87 3.42
N LEU A 331 -19.42 -3.53 4.67
CA LEU A 331 -18.35 -2.56 4.91
C LEU A 331 -17.00 -3.14 4.48
N MET A 332 -16.72 -4.39 4.85
CA MET A 332 -15.46 -5.06 4.51
C MET A 332 -15.26 -5.15 2.99
N GLU A 333 -16.28 -5.59 2.25
CA GLU A 333 -16.28 -5.64 0.79
C GLU A 333 -16.13 -4.25 0.15
N LYS A 334 -16.85 -3.24 0.65
CA LYS A 334 -16.73 -1.85 0.17
C LYS A 334 -15.30 -1.32 0.29
N HIS A 335 -14.59 -1.72 1.34
CA HIS A 335 -13.22 -1.32 1.64
C HIS A 335 -12.16 -2.29 1.06
N GLY A 336 -12.59 -3.36 0.37
CA GLY A 336 -11.68 -4.36 -0.18
C GLY A 336 -10.92 -5.15 0.90
N LEU A 337 -11.45 -5.21 2.12
CA LEU A 337 -10.89 -5.97 3.23
C LEU A 337 -11.25 -7.44 3.09
N GLU A 338 -10.25 -8.30 3.26
CA GLU A 338 -10.42 -9.74 3.31
C GLU A 338 -10.46 -10.21 4.76
N TRP A 339 -11.13 -11.33 5.04
CA TRP A 339 -11.15 -11.88 6.39
C TRP A 339 -11.13 -13.40 6.40
N THR A 340 -10.58 -13.95 7.47
CA THR A 340 -10.55 -15.39 7.73
C THR A 340 -11.07 -15.66 9.12
N GLU A 341 -12.10 -16.49 9.22
CA GLU A 341 -12.76 -16.85 10.46
C GLU A 341 -12.34 -18.26 10.88
N THR A 342 -12.05 -18.42 12.16
CA THR A 342 -11.72 -19.70 12.79
C THR A 342 -12.41 -19.76 14.15
N ASN A 343 -12.31 -20.90 14.84
CA ASN A 343 -12.71 -20.98 16.24
C ASN A 343 -11.88 -20.03 17.13
N ASP A 344 -10.64 -19.70 16.77
CA ASP A 344 -9.82 -18.75 17.56
C ASP A 344 -10.26 -17.29 17.38
N GLY A 345 -11.15 -16.99 16.43
CA GLY A 345 -11.65 -15.64 16.13
C GLY A 345 -11.50 -15.26 14.66
N VAL A 346 -11.22 -13.98 14.37
CA VAL A 346 -11.10 -13.47 13.00
C VAL A 346 -9.78 -12.73 12.77
N VAL A 347 -9.26 -12.87 11.56
CA VAL A 347 -8.19 -12.02 11.04
C VAL A 347 -8.72 -11.25 9.83
N ILE A 348 -8.67 -9.92 9.91
CA ILE A 348 -9.07 -8.98 8.86
C ILE A 348 -7.78 -8.47 8.20
N ARG A 349 -7.72 -8.43 6.86
CA ARG A 349 -6.53 -8.13 6.06
C ARG A 349 -6.81 -7.09 4.98
N ASN A 350 -5.71 -6.61 4.40
CA ASN A 350 -5.57 -5.59 3.37
C ASN A 350 -5.42 -4.17 3.95
N ALA A 351 -4.61 -3.37 3.27
CA ALA A 351 -4.25 -2.04 3.72
C ALA A 351 -5.42 -1.05 3.57
N ASP A 352 -5.83 -0.43 4.68
CA ASP A 352 -6.80 0.67 4.67
C ASP A 352 -6.52 1.66 5.82
N THR A 353 -7.22 2.80 5.79
CA THR A 353 -7.12 3.87 6.77
C THR A 353 -7.65 3.45 8.14
N ILE A 354 -7.11 4.09 9.19
CA ILE A 354 -7.57 3.90 10.56
C ILE A 354 -9.10 4.04 10.71
N PRO A 355 -9.76 5.11 10.19
CA PRO A 355 -11.21 5.27 10.38
C PRO A 355 -12.05 4.16 9.73
N ASN A 356 -11.58 3.58 8.62
CA ASN A 356 -12.28 2.48 7.96
C ASN A 356 -12.20 1.19 8.80
N TYR A 357 -11.00 0.87 9.31
CA TYR A 357 -10.81 -0.25 10.23
C TYR A 357 -11.59 -0.07 11.53
N GLU A 358 -11.56 1.12 12.14
CA GLU A 358 -12.36 1.45 13.32
C GLU A 358 -13.85 1.18 13.07
N ASN A 359 -14.40 1.68 11.97
CA ASN A 359 -15.80 1.50 11.62
C ASN A 359 -16.16 0.01 11.43
N VAL A 360 -15.29 -0.78 10.80
CA VAL A 360 -15.51 -2.22 10.66
C VAL A 360 -15.49 -2.91 12.02
N ILE A 361 -14.49 -2.63 12.86
CA ILE A 361 -14.29 -3.30 14.14
C ILE A 361 -15.42 -2.94 15.14
N GLN A 362 -15.84 -1.67 15.17
CA GLN A 362 -16.94 -1.20 16.02
C GLN A 362 -18.29 -1.88 15.69
N ASN A 363 -18.42 -2.46 14.50
CA ASN A 363 -19.61 -3.17 14.05
C ASN A 363 -19.48 -4.71 14.11
N ILE A 364 -18.45 -5.24 14.78
CA ILE A 364 -18.36 -6.67 15.09
C ILE A 364 -19.32 -7.00 16.24
N HIS A 365 -20.17 -8.00 16.02
CA HIS A 365 -21.14 -8.47 17.00
C HIS A 365 -20.77 -9.85 17.51
N TYR A 366 -20.94 -10.08 18.81
CA TYR A 366 -20.84 -11.39 19.45
C TYR A 366 -22.23 -11.91 19.78
N TYR A 367 -22.50 -13.15 19.38
CA TYR A 367 -23.74 -13.86 19.62
C TYR A 367 -23.51 -15.07 20.50
N HIS A 368 -24.42 -15.32 21.43
CA HIS A 368 -24.44 -16.54 22.24
C HIS A 368 -25.87 -17.08 22.38
N ASN A 369 -26.10 -18.32 21.95
CA ASN A 369 -27.43 -18.95 21.88
C ASN A 369 -27.93 -19.48 23.24
N LYS A 370 -27.03 -19.60 24.22
CA LYS A 370 -27.36 -20.02 25.60
C LYS A 370 -26.64 -19.15 26.63
N PRO A 371 -26.92 -17.84 26.69
CA PRO A 371 -26.11 -16.92 27.49
C PRO A 371 -26.18 -17.23 29.00
N GLU A 372 -27.13 -18.07 29.40
CA GLU A 372 -27.20 -18.59 30.77
C GLU A 372 -26.00 -19.46 31.16
N GLU A 373 -25.40 -20.14 30.17
CA GLU A 373 -24.22 -20.99 30.31
C GLU A 373 -22.91 -20.20 30.03
N LEU A 374 -23.00 -18.91 29.72
CA LEU A 374 -21.85 -18.07 29.37
C LEU A 374 -20.98 -17.80 30.61
N ALA A 375 -19.83 -18.46 30.67
CA ALA A 375 -18.74 -18.05 31.55
C ALA A 375 -18.12 -16.72 31.07
N ASN A 376 -17.20 -16.13 31.85
CA ASN A 376 -16.47 -14.93 31.44
C ASN A 376 -15.79 -15.16 30.08
N ARG A 377 -16.20 -14.42 29.04
CA ARG A 377 -15.62 -14.49 27.71
C ARG A 377 -14.62 -13.36 27.51
N THR A 378 -13.43 -13.66 27.00
CA THR A 378 -12.44 -12.63 26.67
C THR A 378 -12.23 -12.56 25.16
N LEU A 379 -12.31 -11.35 24.60
CA LEU A 379 -11.94 -11.06 23.22
C LEU A 379 -10.76 -10.08 23.22
N THR A 380 -9.69 -10.41 22.51
CA THR A 380 -8.50 -9.55 22.40
C THR A 380 -8.39 -9.01 20.98
N LEU A 381 -8.38 -7.69 20.85
CA LEU A 381 -8.15 -6.97 19.61
C LEU A 381 -6.72 -6.42 19.57
N TYR A 382 -6.04 -6.62 18.45
CA TYR A 382 -4.82 -5.88 18.11
C TYR A 382 -4.69 -5.77 16.59
N CYS A 383 -4.00 -4.73 16.14
CA CYS A 383 -3.81 -4.45 14.72
C CYS A 383 -2.34 -4.26 14.40
N SER A 384 -1.99 -4.37 13.12
CA SER A 384 -0.66 -4.11 12.61
C SER A 384 -0.64 -3.12 11.46
N SER A 385 0.55 -2.61 11.18
CA SER A 385 0.86 -1.75 10.04
C SER A 385 2.25 -2.07 9.49
N GLN A 386 2.46 -1.74 8.22
CA GLN A 386 3.72 -1.89 7.48
C GLN A 386 4.28 -3.31 7.49
N ASN A 387 3.44 -4.28 7.11
CA ASN A 387 3.69 -5.70 7.13
C ASN A 387 4.13 -6.19 8.51
N GLN A 388 3.31 -5.92 9.52
CA GLN A 388 3.55 -6.31 10.92
C GLN A 388 4.77 -5.67 11.59
N ARG A 389 5.38 -4.66 10.96
CA ARG A 389 6.47 -3.88 11.57
C ARG A 389 6.01 -3.16 12.84
N PHE A 390 4.82 -2.54 12.78
CA PHE A 390 4.24 -1.85 13.91
C PHE A 390 3.01 -2.61 14.37
N THR A 391 2.96 -2.98 15.64
CA THR A 391 1.82 -3.67 16.26
C THR A 391 1.22 -2.78 17.33
N SER A 392 -0.10 -2.68 17.35
CA SER A 392 -0.80 -1.88 18.34
C SER A 392 -0.70 -2.48 19.73
N THR A 393 -1.05 -1.70 20.75
CA THR A 393 -1.44 -2.26 22.04
C THR A 393 -2.59 -3.26 21.88
N LYS A 394 -2.64 -4.25 22.77
CA LYS A 394 -3.76 -5.20 22.85
C LYS A 394 -4.91 -4.58 23.63
N PHE A 395 -6.09 -4.52 23.02
CA PHE A 395 -7.33 -4.16 23.69
C PHE A 395 -8.06 -5.44 24.12
N ILE A 396 -8.37 -5.56 25.42
CA ILE A 396 -8.96 -6.76 26.01
C ILE A 396 -10.39 -6.44 26.43
N GLU A 397 -11.36 -7.05 25.73
CA GLU A 397 -12.77 -6.96 26.03
C GLU A 397 -13.24 -8.17 26.84
N ARG A 398 -13.95 -7.95 27.95
CA ARG A 398 -14.48 -9.03 28.79
C ARG A 398 -15.99 -8.99 28.81
N LEU A 399 -16.63 -10.07 28.39
CA LEU A 399 -18.08 -10.17 28.34
C LEU A 399 -18.58 -10.97 29.53
N VAL A 400 -19.56 -10.41 30.24
CA VAL A 400 -20.19 -11.03 31.41
C VAL A 400 -21.70 -10.93 31.28
N ALA A 401 -22.39 -12.08 31.35
CA ALA A 401 -23.84 -12.14 31.36
C ALA A 401 -24.41 -12.02 32.78
N VAL A 402 -25.39 -11.13 32.95
CA VAL A 402 -26.12 -10.95 34.21
C VAL A 402 -27.47 -11.63 34.12
N HIS A 403 -27.72 -12.49 35.11
CA HIS A 403 -28.99 -13.14 35.35
C HIS A 403 -29.74 -12.36 36.42
N GLN A 404 -30.88 -11.74 36.09
CA GLN A 404 -31.78 -11.22 37.14
C GLN A 404 -32.91 -12.22 37.39
N ALA A 405 -32.98 -12.74 38.61
CA ALA A 405 -34.22 -13.20 39.21
C ALA A 405 -34.84 -12.04 40.00
N ALA A 406 -35.72 -11.25 39.38
CA ALA A 406 -36.56 -10.32 40.13
C ALA A 406 -37.80 -11.08 40.64
N SER A 407 -37.80 -11.45 41.92
CA SER A 407 -38.98 -11.99 42.59
C SER A 407 -40.12 -10.98 42.58
N ALA A 408 -41.30 -11.38 42.08
CA ALA A 408 -42.52 -10.59 42.20
C ALA A 408 -42.81 -10.25 43.67
N PRO A 409 -43.20 -9.00 44.01
CA PRO A 409 -43.59 -8.67 45.37
C PRO A 409 -44.84 -9.48 45.74
N ARG A 410 -44.73 -10.35 46.75
CA ARG A 410 -45.87 -10.99 47.39
C ARG A 410 -46.75 -9.91 48.00
N ALA A 411 -47.99 -9.77 47.53
CA ALA A 411 -49.00 -8.98 48.21
C ALA A 411 -49.23 -9.60 49.59
N ALA A 412 -48.86 -8.85 50.64
CA ALA A 412 -49.15 -9.21 52.01
C ALA A 412 -50.67 -9.15 52.26
N ASN A 413 -51.18 -10.19 52.92
CA ASN A 413 -52.55 -10.34 53.37
C ASN A 413 -53.08 -9.07 54.05
N ALA A 414 -54.14 -8.48 53.50
CA ALA A 414 -55.01 -7.57 54.26
C ALA A 414 -56.02 -8.43 55.02
N GLN A 415 -55.87 -8.46 56.34
CA GLN A 415 -56.79 -9.07 57.29
C GLN A 415 -58.16 -8.41 57.20
N SER A 416 -59.19 -9.26 57.27
CA SER A 416 -60.55 -8.93 57.68
C SER A 416 -60.58 -8.35 59.10
N ASN A 417 -61.26 -7.21 59.27
CA ASN A 417 -61.97 -6.69 60.44
C ASN A 417 -62.36 -5.26 60.06
N SER A 418 -63.60 -4.78 60.11
CA SER A 418 -64.82 -5.19 60.83
C SER A 418 -65.99 -4.41 60.25
#